data_AF-A0A0N0MCB9-F1
#
_entry.id   AF-A0A0N0MCB9-F1
#
_cell.length_a   1.000
_cell.length_b   1.000
_cell.length_c   1.000
_cell.angle_alpha   90.00
_cell.angle_beta   90.00
_cell.angle_gamma   90.00
#
_symmetry.space_group_name_H-M   'P 1'
#
loop_
_entity.id
_entity.type
_entity.pdbx_description
1 polymer ?
#
loop_
_entity_poly.entity_id
_entity_poly.type
_entity_poly.pdbx_seq_one_letter_code
_entity_poly.pdbx_strand_id
1 'polypeptide(L)' 'MREMMNPLNAQKTALERAFEIARQGRCAGIEDIRRQLGREGYNQRQLIGRALARQLCAIAREARVVSREDA' A
#
# COMPACT_ATOMS: atom_id res chain seq x y z
N MET A 1 0.82 -39.89 -3.38
CA MET A 1 1.05 -39.20 -2.08
C MET A 1 2.27 -38.30 -2.21
N ARG A 2 2.08 -36.99 -2.36
CA ARG A 2 3.10 -36.00 -1.96
C ARG A 2 2.42 -34.63 -1.82
N GLU A 3 2.41 -34.19 -0.56
CA GLU A 3 2.32 -32.81 -0.07
C GLU A 3 0.92 -32.21 0.16
N MET A 4 0.35 -32.61 1.29
CA MET A 4 -0.58 -31.82 2.11
C MET A 4 0.22 -30.78 2.95
N MET A 5 0.14 -29.48 2.59
CA MET A 5 0.41 -28.25 3.39
C MET A 5 0.08 -27.03 2.47
N ASN A 6 -1.03 -26.26 2.54
CA ASN A 6 -1.56 -25.33 3.56
C ASN A 6 -0.65 -24.10 3.85
N PRO A 7 -1.16 -22.88 4.15
CA PRO A 7 -2.27 -22.06 3.60
C PRO A 7 -1.75 -20.68 3.09
N LEU A 8 -2.61 -19.75 2.64
CA LEU A 8 -2.26 -18.37 2.23
C LEU A 8 -1.50 -18.29 0.90
N ASN A 9 -2.23 -18.44 -0.21
CA ASN A 9 -1.71 -17.99 -1.49
C ASN A 9 -1.35 -16.50 -1.37
N ALA A 10 -0.06 -16.18 -1.49
CA ALA A 10 0.61 -14.91 -1.20
C ALA A 10 0.20 -13.75 -2.12
N GLN A 11 -1.10 -13.55 -2.29
CA GLN A 11 -1.69 -12.35 -2.85
C GLN A 11 -1.50 -11.27 -1.80
N LYS A 12 -0.46 -10.44 -1.97
CA LYS A 12 -0.25 -9.23 -1.17
C LYS A 12 -1.60 -8.60 -0.87
N THR A 13 -1.91 -8.38 0.41
CA THR A 13 -3.18 -7.78 0.76
C THR A 13 -3.26 -6.36 0.19
N ALA A 14 -4.46 -5.85 -0.10
CA ALA A 14 -4.65 -4.46 -0.54
C ALA A 14 -4.00 -3.46 0.45
N LEU A 15 -3.91 -3.87 1.72
CA LEU A 15 -3.23 -3.15 2.78
C LEU A 15 -1.71 -3.09 2.56
N GLU A 16 -1.04 -4.25 2.45
CA GLU A 16 0.41 -4.29 2.22
C GLU A 16 0.79 -3.52 0.95
N ARG A 17 -0.01 -3.67 -0.10
CA ARG A 17 0.23 -2.95 -1.34
C ARG A 17 0.03 -1.44 -1.19
N ALA A 18 -0.96 -0.99 -0.41
CA ALA A 18 -1.09 0.42 -0.05
C ALA A 18 0.16 0.97 0.65
N PHE A 19 0.75 0.21 1.59
CA PHE A 19 1.97 0.62 2.28
C PHE A 19 3.17 0.72 1.33
N GLU A 20 3.31 -0.22 0.40
CA GLU A 20 4.36 -0.15 -0.61
C GLU A 20 4.20 1.06 -1.52
N ILE A 21 2.98 1.35 -1.97
CA ILE A 21 2.68 2.53 -2.80
C ILE A 21 2.99 3.82 -2.02
N ALA A 22 2.60 3.90 -0.74
CA ALA A 22 2.93 5.03 0.12
C ALA A 22 4.45 5.22 0.25
N ARG A 23 5.20 4.14 0.51
CA ARG A 23 6.66 4.17 0.63
C ARG A 23 7.39 4.64 -0.63
N GLN A 24 6.77 4.60 -1.80
CA GLN A 24 7.37 5.15 -3.02
C GLN A 24 7.42 6.67 -3.03
N GLY A 25 6.73 7.36 -2.11
CA GLY A 25 6.70 8.83 -2.03
C GLY A 25 6.03 9.54 -3.23
N ARG A 26 5.51 8.78 -4.19
CA ARG A 26 4.88 9.26 -5.43
C ARG A 26 3.42 9.69 -5.25
N CYS A 27 2.77 9.29 -4.17
CA CYS A 27 1.37 9.59 -3.91
C CYS A 27 1.22 10.85 -3.03
N ALA A 28 0.33 11.76 -3.40
CA ALA A 28 0.06 12.97 -2.61
C ALA A 28 -0.94 12.73 -1.46
N GLY A 29 -1.68 11.62 -1.48
CA GLY A 29 -2.65 11.26 -0.47
C GLY A 29 -3.32 9.90 -0.71
N ILE A 30 -4.32 9.58 0.11
CA ILE A 30 -5.00 8.28 0.08
C ILE A 30 -5.74 8.00 -1.24
N GLU A 31 -6.20 9.04 -1.95
CA GLU A 31 -6.85 8.88 -3.27
C GLU A 31 -5.91 8.35 -4.34
N ASP A 32 -4.65 8.80 -4.37
CA ASP A 32 -3.63 8.26 -5.26
C ASP A 32 -3.37 6.79 -4.98
N ILE A 33 -3.27 6.43 -3.70
CA ILE A 33 -3.06 5.05 -3.27
C ILE A 33 -4.24 4.17 -3.71
N ARG A 34 -5.48 4.65 -3.52
CA ARG A 34 -6.69 3.95 -3.96
C ARG A 34 -6.75 3.80 -5.48
N ARG A 35 -6.39 4.85 -6.23
CA ARG A 35 -6.32 4.82 -7.69
C ARG A 35 -5.31 3.78 -8.18
N GLN A 36 -4.13 3.77 -7.58
CA GLN A 36 -3.05 2.84 -7.92
C GLN A 36 -3.45 1.39 -7.61
N LEU A 37 -4.07 1.15 -6.45
CA LEU A 37 -4.63 -0.15 -6.10
C LEU A 37 -5.74 -0.59 -7.03
N GLY A 38 -6.62 0.33 -7.45
CA GLY A 38 -7.65 0.05 -8.45
C GLY A 38 -7.07 -0.38 -9.79
N ARG A 39 -5.97 0.26 -10.23
CA ARG A 39 -5.24 -0.13 -11.45
C ARG A 39 -4.61 -1.51 -11.34
N GLU A 40 -4.14 -1.87 -10.15
CA GLU A 40 -3.54 -3.18 -9.87
C GLU A 40 -4.59 -4.28 -9.55
N GLY A 41 -5.89 -3.95 -9.56
CA GLY A 41 -6.99 -4.90 -9.34
C GLY A 41 -7.29 -5.21 -7.87
N TYR A 42 -6.72 -4.44 -6.93
CA TYR A 42 -6.94 -4.64 -5.50
C TYR A 42 -8.25 -4.02 -5.01
N ASN A 43 -8.86 -4.69 -4.01
CA ASN A 43 -10.11 -4.23 -3.42
C ASN A 43 -9.89 -3.04 -2.47
N GLN A 44 -10.34 -1.86 -2.92
CA GLN A 44 -10.21 -0.60 -2.18
C GLN A 44 -11.11 -0.51 -0.93
N ARG A 45 -12.12 -1.40 -0.79
CA ARG A 45 -13.04 -1.37 0.35
C ARG A 45 -12.36 -1.73 1.67
N GLN A 46 -11.16 -2.28 1.66
CA GLN A 46 -10.39 -2.50 2.89
C GLN A 46 -9.66 -1.24 3.39
N LEU A 47 -9.62 -0.17 2.58
CA LEU A 47 -8.92 1.10 2.88
C LEU A 47 -9.90 2.22 3.28
N ILE A 48 -10.88 1.90 4.14
CA ILE A 48 -11.92 2.87 4.56
C ILE A 48 -11.59 3.51 5.93
N GLY A 49 -10.66 2.93 6.69
CA GLY A 49 -10.30 3.43 8.02
C GLY A 49 -9.62 4.81 7.97
N ARG A 50 -10.21 5.82 8.61
CA ARG A 50 -9.59 7.17 8.74
C ARG A 50 -8.19 7.11 9.36
N ALA A 51 -7.97 6.24 10.35
CA ALA A 51 -6.65 6.05 10.96
C ALA A 51 -5.63 5.51 9.94
N LEU A 52 -6.02 4.48 9.19
CA LEU A 52 -5.17 3.87 8.15
C LEU A 52 -4.84 4.86 7.03
N ALA A 53 -5.83 5.64 6.58
CA ALA A 53 -5.61 6.68 5.58
C ALA A 53 -4.60 7.74 6.06
N ARG A 54 -4.66 8.14 7.34
CA ARG A 54 -3.70 9.08 7.94
C ARG A 54 -2.29 8.48 8.01
N GLN A 55 -2.16 7.21 8.40
CA GLN A 55 -0.85 6.53 8.46
C GLN A 55 -0.21 6.43 7.08
N LEU A 56 -0.96 6.00 6.07
CA LEU A 56 -0.47 5.89 4.70
C LEU A 56 -0.05 7.25 4.12
N CYS A 57 -0.83 8.30 4.40
CA CYS A 57 -0.50 9.66 3.96
C CYS A 57 0.75 10.20 4.68
N ALA A 58 0.91 9.93 5.98
CA ALA A 58 2.12 10.28 6.73
C ALA A 58 3.35 9.60 6.12
N ILE A 59 3.30 8.29 5.90
CA ILE A 59 4.39 7.51 5.29
C ILE A 59 4.73 8.02 3.89
N ALA A 60 3.72 8.36 3.07
CA ALA A 60 3.97 8.91 1.74
C ALA A 60 4.66 10.29 1.78
N ARG A 61 4.29 11.14 2.75
CA ARG A 61 4.96 12.42 2.96
C ARG A 61 6.40 12.23 3.45
N GLU A 62 6.62 11.33 4.40
CA GLU A 62 7.96 11.02 4.92
C GLU A 62 8.85 10.43 3.83
N ALA A 63 8.35 9.46 3.05
CA ALA A 63 9.08 8.87 1.94
C ALA A 63 9.49 9.92 0.88
N ARG A 64 8.63 10.90 0.60
CA ARG A 64 8.95 12.01 -0.30
C ARG A 64 10.11 12.86 0.23
N VAL A 65 10.21 13.06 1.55
CA VAL A 65 11.31 13.82 2.17
C VAL A 65 12.61 13.02 2.09
N VAL A 66 12.57 11.75 2.48
CA VAL A 66 13.75 10.85 2.49
C VAL A 66 14.33 10.65 1.10
N SER A 67 13.51 10.47 0.06
CA SER A 67 14.01 10.35 -1.33
C SER A 67 14.67 11.64 -1.87
N ARG A 68 14.62 12.74 -1.13
CA ARG A 68 15.22 14.03 -1.48
C ARG A 68 16.57 14.28 -0.79
N GLU A 69 16.97 13.41 0.15
CA GLU A 69 18.24 13.52 0.90
C GLU A 69 19.38 12.63 0.35
N ASP A 70 19.14 11.95 -0.79
CA ASP A 70 20.13 11.12 -1.52
C ASP A 70 20.50 11.74 -2.89
N ALA A 71 20.52 13.08 -3.00
CA ALA A 71 20.93 13.82 -4.19
C ALA A 71 21.82 15.03 -3.87
#